data_AF-A0A3S1NY77-F1
#
_entry.id   AF-A0A3S1NY77-F1
#
_cell.length_a   1.000
_cell.length_b   1.000
_cell.length_c   1.000
_cell.angle_alpha   90.00
_cell.angle_beta   90.00
_cell.angle_gamma   90.00
#
_symmetry.space_group_name_H-M   'P 1'
#
loop_
_entity.id
_entity.type
_entity.pdbx_description
1 polymer ?
#
loop_
_entity_poly.entity_id
_entity_poly.type
_entity_poly.pdbx_seq_one_letter_code
_entity_poly.pdbx_strand_id
1 'polypeptide(L)' 'LMYGAIQKLPTHLQGALSFVYPVVAILVDVGAFGHRLHPAQILGAAAILIAAAGMTLGWTLWKPKVPSPQAAE' A
#
# COMPACT_ATOMS: atom_id res chain seq x y z
N LEU A 1 0.15 -3.36 27.77
CA LEU A 1 -0.96 -3.57 26.81
C LEU A 1 -0.73 -2.82 25.49
N MET A 2 -0.44 -1.50 25.50
CA MET A 2 -0.13 -0.74 24.27
C MET A 2 1.13 -1.22 23.52
N TYR A 3 2.23 -1.50 24.24
CA TYR A 3 3.50 -1.95 23.64
C TYR A 3 3.38 -3.32 22.94
N GLY A 4 2.51 -4.21 23.41
CA GLY A 4 2.29 -5.53 22.79
C GLY A 4 1.46 -5.49 21.50
N ALA A 5 0.68 -4.44 21.27
CA ALA A 5 -0.09 -4.22 20.05
C ALA A 5 0.75 -3.52 18.97
N ILE A 6 1.63 -2.59 19.36
CA ILE A 6 2.53 -1.86 18.45
C ILE A 6 3.63 -2.78 17.88
N GLN A 7 4.17 -3.70 18.68
CA GLN A 7 5.23 -4.62 18.24
C GLN A 7 4.76 -5.70 17.25
N LYS A 8 3.44 -5.87 17.07
CA LYS A 8 2.86 -6.87 16.17
C LYS A 8 2.35 -6.30 14.85
N LEU A 9 2.58 -5.01 14.57
CA LEU A 9 2.22 -4.46 13.28
C LEU A 9 3.11 -5.10 12.20
N PRO A 10 2.52 -5.91 11.30
CA PRO A 10 3.27 -6.49 10.20
C PRO A 10 3.87 -5.37 9.33
N THR A 11 5.09 -5.56 8.83
CA THR A 11 5.79 -4.57 7.99
C THR A 11 4.96 -4.07 6.81
N HIS A 12 4.09 -4.92 6.25
CA HIS A 12 3.19 -4.54 5.16
C HIS A 12 2.13 -3.50 5.59
N LEU A 13 1.61 -3.58 6.82
CA LEU A 13 0.67 -2.61 7.38
C LEU A 13 1.36 -1.27 7.67
N GLN A 14 2.61 -1.30 8.15
CA GLN A 14 3.39 -0.09 8.40
C GLN A 14 3.77 0.64 7.09
N GLY A 15 4.10 -0.12 6.05
CA GLY A 15 4.30 0.41 4.70
C GLY A 15 3.01 1.02 4.13
N ALA A 16 1.90 0.29 4.21
CA ALA A 16 0.60 0.77 3.74
C ALA A 16 0.18 2.09 4.42
N LEU A 17 0.30 2.17 5.76
CA LEU A 17 -0.03 3.38 6.52
C LEU A 17 0.84 4.58 6.12
N SER A 18 2.13 4.35 5.85
CA SER A 18 3.06 5.40 5.39
C SER A 18 2.65 5.95 4.02
N PHE A 19 2.08 5.11 3.15
CA PHE A 19 1.60 5.52 1.82
C PHE A 19 0.21 6.17 1.82
N VAL A 20 -0.59 6.00 2.88
CA VAL A 20 -1.86 6.72 3.03
C VAL A 20 -1.62 8.21 3.32
N TYR A 21 -0.58 8.54 4.10
CA TYR A 21 -0.32 9.91 4.54
C TYR A 21 -0.19 10.93 3.37
N PRO A 22 0.62 10.68 2.31
CA PRO A 22 0.72 11.59 1.17
C PRO A 22 -0.60 11.81 0.45
N VAL A 23 -1.44 10.78 0.34
CA VAL A 23 -2.75 10.86 -0.32
C VAL A 23 -3.67 11.77 0.48
N VAL A 24 -3.73 11.57 1.79
CA VAL A 24 -4.54 12.41 2.67
C VAL A 24 -4.05 13.86 2.62
N ALA A 25 -2.73 14.09 2.63
CA ALA A 25 -2.16 15.42 2.48
C ALA A 25 -2.59 16.12 1.18
N ILE A 26 -2.57 15.41 0.04
CA ILE A 26 -3.04 15.94 -1.25
C ILE A 26 -4.55 16.25 -1.21
N LEU A 27 -5.37 15.37 -0.64
CA LEU A 27 -6.82 15.57 -0.55
C LEU A 27 -7.17 16.80 0.30
N VAL A 28 -6.49 16.96 1.44
CA VAL A 28 -6.67 18.12 2.32
C VAL A 28 -6.19 19.39 1.62
N ASP A 29 -5.07 19.35 0.91
CA ASP A 29 -4.54 20.50 0.17
C ASP A 29 -5.50 20.96 -0.95
N VAL A 30 -6.04 20.03 -1.72
CA VAL A 30 -7.05 20.34 -2.76
C VAL A 30 -8.34 20.88 -2.14
N GLY A 31 -8.83 20.24 -1.08
CA GLY A 31 -10.08 20.62 -0.43
C GLY A 31 -10.00 21.98 0.29
N ALA A 32 -8.86 22.28 0.91
CA ALA A 32 -8.68 23.52 1.68
C ALA A 32 -8.26 24.71 0.81
N PHE A 33 -7.45 24.49 -0.23
CA PHE A 33 -6.84 25.58 -1.00
C PHE A 33 -7.36 25.68 -2.44
N GLY A 34 -8.21 24.76 -2.89
CA GLY A 34 -8.78 24.79 -4.25
C GLY A 34 -7.75 24.56 -5.35
N HIS A 35 -6.59 23.98 -5.00
CA HIS A 35 -5.52 23.70 -5.96
C HIS A 35 -6.01 22.75 -7.04
N ARG A 36 -5.91 23.18 -8.31
CA ARG A 36 -6.17 22.30 -9.46
C ARG A 36 -4.97 21.37 -9.63
N LEU A 37 -5.15 20.12 -9.21
CA LEU A 37 -4.15 19.07 -9.44
C LEU A 37 -3.89 18.92 -10.93
N HIS A 38 -2.62 18.89 -11.31
CA HIS A 38 -2.24 18.57 -12.66
C HIS A 38 -2.65 17.11 -12.98
N PRO A 39 -3.13 16.77 -14.18
CA PRO A 39 -3.57 15.41 -14.51
C PRO A 39 -2.53 14.33 -14.19
N ALA A 40 -1.24 14.64 -14.35
CA ALA A 40 -0.15 13.73 -13.98
C ALA A 40 -0.06 13.46 -12.47
N GLN A 41 -0.38 14.44 -11.61
CA GLN A 41 -0.44 14.24 -10.16
C GLN A 41 -1.60 13.35 -9.77
N ILE A 42 -2.76 13.51 -10.41
CA ILE A 42 -3.92 12.64 -10.19
C ILE A 42 -3.56 11.20 -10.56
N LEU A 43 -2.91 11.01 -11.71
CA LEU A 43 -2.45 9.71 -12.16
C LEU A 43 -1.44 9.08 -11.18
N GLY A 44 -0.48 9.86 -10.70
CA GLY A 44 0.51 9.42 -9.71
C GLY A 44 -0.13 9.05 -8.37
N ALA A 45 -1.07 9.86 -7.87
CA ALA A 45 -1.80 9.58 -6.63
C ALA A 45 -2.64 8.29 -6.75
N ALA A 46 -3.32 8.10 -7.89
CA ALA A 46 -4.08 6.89 -8.17
C ALA A 46 -3.17 5.64 -8.21
N ALA A 47 -2.01 5.73 -8.86
CA ALA A 47 -1.04 4.63 -8.93
C ALA A 47 -0.51 4.22 -7.54
N ILE A 48 -0.19 5.20 -6.69
CA ILE A 48 0.25 4.96 -5.30
C ILE A 48 -0.85 4.28 -4.50
N LEU A 49 -2.10 4.76 -4.62
CA LEU A 49 -3.24 4.16 -3.93
C LEU A 49 -3.49 2.71 -4.34
N ILE A 50 -3.42 2.41 -5.64
CA ILE A 50 -3.59 1.05 -6.15
C ILE A 50 -2.47 0.14 -5.64
N ALA A 51 -1.21 0.60 -5.63
CA ALA A 51 -0.09 -0.16 -5.10
C ALA A 51 -0.23 -0.42 -3.60
N ALA A 52 -0.61 0.60 -2.81
CA ALA A 52 -0.85 0.46 -1.38
C ALA A 52 -2.03 -0.50 -1.09
N ALA A 53 -3.11 -0.40 -1.87
CA ALA A 53 -4.24 -1.32 -1.79
C ALA A 53 -3.81 -2.76 -2.11
N GLY A 54 -3.02 -2.98 -3.17
CA GLY A 54 -2.51 -4.31 -3.52
C GLY A 54 -1.64 -4.94 -2.42
N MET A 55 -0.78 -4.14 -1.78
CA MET A 55 0.03 -4.58 -0.64
C MET A 55 -0.80 -4.90 0.60
N THR A 56 -1.91 -4.20 0.83
CA THR A 56 -2.75 -4.36 2.03
C THR A 56 -3.80 -5.45 1.86
N LEU A 57 -4.39 -5.58 0.68
CA LEU A 57 -5.41 -6.60 0.36
C LEU A 57 -4.80 -7.96 -0.03
N GLY A 58 -3.47 -8.06 -0.10
CA GLY A 58 -2.79 -9.33 -0.37
C GLY A 58 -2.93 -9.80 -1.82
N TRP A 59 -2.98 -8.88 -2.80
CA TRP A 59 -3.00 -9.26 -4.22
C TRP A 59 -1.74 -10.07 -4.55
N THR A 60 -1.93 -11.34 -4.91
CA THR A 60 -0.86 -12.18 -5.44
C THR A 60 -0.92 -12.15 -6.97
N LEU A 61 -0.11 -11.28 -7.59
CA LEU A 61 -0.02 -11.17 -9.05
C LEU A 61 0.77 -12.33 -9.67
N TRP A 62 1.62 -12.97 -8.87
CA TRP A 62 2.33 -14.20 -9.24
C TRP A 62 2.16 -15.23 -8.13
N LYS A 63 1.49 -16.35 -8.42
CA LYS A 63 1.64 -17.56 -7.62
C LYS A 63 2.90 -18.29 -8.10
N PRO A 64 4.02 -18.27 -7.35
CA PRO A 64 5.14 -19.12 -7.70
C PRO A 64 4.68 -20.58 -7.65
N LYS A 65 4.88 -21.29 -8.77
CA LYS A 65 4.60 -22.73 -8.85
C LYS A 65 5.64 -23.41 -7.96
N VAL A 66 5.24 -23.83 -6.76
CA VAL A 66 6.11 -24.58 -5.84
C VAL A 66 6.56 -25.85 -6.57
N PRO A 67 7.86 -26.06 -6.82
CA PRO A 67 8.34 -27.30 -7.40
C PRO A 67 8.11 -28.43 -6.40
N SER A 68 7.35 -29.44 -6.81
CA SER A 68 7.06 -30.62 -6.00
C SER A 68 8.35 -31.37 -5.66
N PRO A 69 8.69 -31.58 -4.37
CA PRO A 69 9.80 -32.46 -3.99
C PRO A 69 9.33 -33.91 -4.07
N GLN A 70 9.40 -34.53 -5.25
CA GLN A 70 9.06 -35.93 -5.44
C GLN A 70 9.97 -36.60 -6.49
N ALA A 71 11.28 -36.62 -6.22
CA ALA A 71 12.25 -37.41 -7.00
C ALA A 71 13.53 -37.71 -6.22
N ALA A 72 13.42 -38.10 -4.94
CA ALA A 72 14.54 -38.63 -4.16
C ALA A 72 14.00 -39.61 -3.10
N GLU A 73 13.46 -40.73 -3.57
CA GLU A 73 13.35 -41.97 -2.80
C GLU A 73 14.01 -43.09 -3.61
#